data_AF-A0A930Q9V1-F1
#
_entry.id   AF-A0A930Q9V1-F1
#
_cell.length_a   1.000
_cell.length_b   1.000
_cell.length_c   1.000
_cell.angle_alpha   90.00
_cell.angle_beta   90.00
_cell.angle_gamma   90.00
#
_symmetry.space_group_name_H-M   'P 1'
#
loop_
_entity.id
_entity.type
_entity.pdbx_description
1 polymer ?
#
loop_
_entity_poly.entity_id
_entity_poly.type
_entity_poly.pdbx_seq_one_letter_code
_entity_poly.pdbx_strand_id
1 'polypeptide(L)'
;YIDNPKPKWAITESTREVLRGTISKAIDEGWSPQKLTAAIRDDEKFWARRADMIARTEFQFAHQNGNLIGWKASGIVGGKQSLCLDGGCEMCVENAEAGTVGIDENFPSGHDAPPYHPNCFCTLVPVLAEDMTDGDS
;
A
#
# COMPACT_ATOMS: atom_id res chain seq x y z
N TYR A 1 -6.34 -13.02 -20.49
CA TYR A 1 -5.22 -12.27 -19.89
C TYR A 1 -4.07 -12.29 -20.88
N ILE A 2 -3.59 -11.15 -21.37
CA ILE A 2 -2.43 -11.11 -22.27
C ILE A 2 -1.20 -11.10 -21.35
N ASP A 3 -0.41 -12.16 -21.40
CA ASP A 3 0.86 -12.22 -20.69
C ASP A 3 1.79 -11.12 -21.21
N ASN A 4 2.45 -10.41 -20.30
CA ASN A 4 3.09 -9.12 -20.55
C ASN A 4 4.04 -9.19 -21.76
N PRO A 5 3.77 -8.48 -22.86
CA PRO A 5 4.53 -8.67 -24.08
C PRO A 5 5.88 -7.94 -23.96
N LYS A 6 6.91 -8.69 -23.57
CA LYS A 6 8.35 -8.37 -23.57
C LYS A 6 8.82 -7.40 -22.45
N PRO A 7 9.81 -7.81 -21.62
CA PRO A 7 10.32 -7.04 -20.47
C PRO A 7 10.74 -5.60 -20.78
N LYS A 8 11.25 -5.34 -21.99
CA LYS A 8 11.71 -4.01 -22.41
C LYS A 8 10.63 -2.93 -22.49
N TRP A 9 9.35 -3.32 -22.50
CA TRP A 9 8.21 -2.40 -22.61
C TRP A 9 7.20 -2.61 -21.49
N ALA A 10 7.63 -3.28 -20.42
CA ALA A 10 6.78 -3.58 -19.28
C ALA A 10 6.42 -2.29 -18.53
N ILE A 11 5.12 -2.10 -18.32
CA ILE A 11 4.59 -1.19 -17.31
C ILE A 11 4.04 -2.02 -16.15
N THR A 12 3.97 -1.43 -14.97
CA THR A 12 3.35 -2.05 -13.78
C THR A 12 1.86 -2.28 -13.99
N GLU A 13 1.29 -3.29 -13.32
CA GLU A 13 -0.15 -3.61 -13.46
C GLU A 13 -1.03 -2.43 -13.03
N SER A 14 -0.62 -1.68 -11.99
CA SER A 14 -1.30 -0.45 -11.58
C SER A 14 -1.34 0.62 -12.67
N THR A 15 -0.33 0.68 -13.54
CA THR A 15 -0.34 1.58 -14.70
C THR A 15 -1.24 1.04 -15.80
N ARG A 16 -1.25 -0.29 -16.00
CA ARG A 16 -2.08 -0.95 -17.01
C ARG A 16 -3.57 -0.82 -16.74
N GLU A 17 -4.00 -1.04 -15.50
CA GLU A 17 -5.41 -0.92 -15.10
C GLU A 17 -5.96 0.47 -15.41
N VAL A 18 -5.17 1.50 -15.14
CA VAL A 18 -5.62 2.87 -15.38
C VAL A 18 -5.67 3.21 -16.87
N LEU A 19 -4.67 2.77 -17.65
CA LEU A 19 -4.67 2.99 -19.10
C LEU A 19 -5.74 2.19 -19.84
N ARG A 20 -6.27 1.10 -19.25
CA ARG A 20 -7.24 0.21 -19.88
C ARG A 20 -8.49 0.96 -20.36
N GLY A 21 -9.03 1.86 -19.54
CA GLY A 21 -10.21 2.65 -19.90
C GLY A 21 -9.97 3.57 -21.11
N THR A 22 -8.85 4.30 -21.11
CA THR A 22 -8.47 5.19 -22.22
C THR A 22 -8.19 4.41 -23.50
N ILE A 23 -7.55 3.25 -23.40
CA ILE A 23 -7.25 2.38 -24.55
C ILE A 23 -8.54 1.78 -25.12
N SER A 24 -9.45 1.27 -24.28
CA SER A 24 -10.76 0.76 -24.73
C SER A 24 -11.54 1.83 -25.48
N LYS A 25 -11.64 3.03 -24.92
CA LYS A 25 -12.30 4.17 -25.57
C LYS A 25 -11.65 4.52 -26.92
N ALA A 26 -10.32 4.49 -26.99
CA ALA A 26 -9.59 4.78 -28.21
C ALA A 26 -9.84 3.74 -29.32
N ILE A 27 -10.01 2.46 -28.96
CA ILE A 27 -10.38 1.39 -29.88
C ILE A 27 -11.81 1.61 -30.39
N ASP A 28 -12.76 1.81 -29.45
CA ASP A 28 -14.19 1.94 -29.78
C ASP A 28 -14.47 3.16 -30.67
N GLU A 29 -13.76 4.27 -30.43
CA GLU A 29 -13.91 5.52 -31.20
C GLU A 29 -12.94 5.63 -32.39
N GLY A 30 -12.14 4.60 -32.68
CA GLY A 30 -11.22 4.58 -33.82
C GLY A 30 -10.15 5.68 -33.80
N TRP A 31 -9.58 5.97 -32.62
CA TRP A 31 -8.58 7.03 -32.47
C TRP A 31 -7.29 6.70 -33.21
N SER A 32 -6.65 7.74 -33.78
CA SER A 32 -5.29 7.61 -34.29
C SER A 32 -4.29 7.40 -33.14
N PRO A 33 -3.12 6.77 -33.40
CA PRO A 33 -2.06 6.65 -32.40
C PRO A 33 -1.67 7.98 -31.77
N GLN A 34 -1.63 9.07 -32.56
CA GLN A 34 -1.28 10.41 -32.07
C GLN A 34 -2.33 10.94 -31.09
N LYS A 35 -3.62 10.69 -31.34
CA LYS A 35 -4.70 11.10 -30.44
C LYS A 35 -4.65 10.31 -29.13
N LEU A 36 -4.41 9.00 -29.19
CA LEU A 36 -4.22 8.18 -27.99
C LEU A 36 -3.00 8.63 -27.17
N THR A 37 -1.87 8.93 -27.82
CA THR A 37 -0.68 9.47 -27.15
C THR A 37 -1.01 10.78 -26.42
N ALA A 38 -1.67 11.73 -27.10
CA ALA A 38 -2.06 13.00 -26.48
C ALA A 38 -3.00 12.77 -25.29
N ALA A 39 -4.02 11.91 -25.44
CA ALA A 39 -4.97 11.62 -24.37
C ALA A 39 -4.32 10.98 -23.13
N ILE A 40 -3.32 10.11 -23.31
CA ILE A 40 -2.58 9.53 -22.17
C ILE A 40 -1.65 10.56 -21.54
N ARG A 41 -0.90 11.31 -22.36
CA ARG A 41 0.10 12.26 -21.87
C ARG A 41 -0.55 13.43 -21.13
N ASP A 42 -1.66 13.92 -21.65
CA ASP A 42 -2.29 15.17 -21.22
C ASP A 42 -3.41 14.93 -20.18
N ASP A 43 -3.57 13.70 -19.67
CA ASP A 43 -4.48 13.40 -18.55
C ASP A 43 -3.86 13.86 -17.21
N GLU A 44 -3.97 15.16 -16.95
CA GLU A 44 -3.48 15.78 -15.72
C GLU A 44 -4.07 15.12 -14.46
N LYS A 45 -5.36 14.73 -14.51
CA LYS A 45 -6.04 14.08 -13.38
C LYS A 45 -5.46 12.71 -13.09
N PHE A 46 -5.04 11.97 -14.11
CA PHE A 46 -4.32 10.71 -13.94
C PHE A 46 -2.98 10.92 -13.25
N TRP A 47 -2.16 11.83 -13.78
CA TRP A 47 -0.83 12.09 -13.22
C TRP A 47 -0.90 12.62 -11.79
N ALA A 48 -1.86 13.52 -11.51
CA ALA A 48 -2.09 14.02 -10.15
C ALA A 48 -2.48 12.90 -9.18
N ARG A 49 -3.45 12.03 -9.53
CA ARG A 49 -3.84 10.89 -8.69
C ARG A 49 -2.71 9.91 -8.45
N ARG A 50 -1.89 9.65 -9.48
CA ARG A 50 -0.73 8.76 -9.36
C ARG A 50 0.35 9.37 -8.46
N ALA A 51 0.65 10.65 -8.62
CA ALA A 51 1.61 11.35 -7.80
C ALA A 51 1.18 11.37 -6.32
N ASP A 52 -0.11 11.64 -6.05
CA ASP A 52 -0.66 11.61 -4.69
C ASP A 52 -0.57 10.21 -4.05
N MET A 53 -0.94 9.16 -4.79
CA MET A 53 -0.82 7.77 -4.32
C MET A 53 0.62 7.38 -3.98
N ILE A 54 1.59 7.75 -4.84
CA ILE A 54 3.01 7.51 -4.58
C ILE A 54 3.43 8.26 -3.31
N ALA A 55 3.16 9.57 -3.25
CA ALA A 55 3.57 10.39 -2.11
C ALA A 55 3.01 9.85 -0.79
N ARG A 56 1.71 9.52 -0.74
CA ARG A 56 1.06 8.96 0.45
C ARG A 56 1.69 7.62 0.86
N THR A 57 1.92 6.75 -0.10
CA THR A 57 2.46 5.41 0.17
C THR A 57 3.90 5.48 0.69
N GLU A 58 4.75 6.30 0.06
CA GLU A 58 6.15 6.47 0.48
C GLU A 58 6.26 7.16 1.85
N PHE A 59 5.42 8.17 2.12
CA PHE A 59 5.36 8.78 3.45
C PHE A 59 4.93 7.77 4.51
N GLN A 60 3.97 6.90 4.19
CA GLN A 60 3.52 5.88 5.13
C GLN A 60 4.61 4.86 5.40
N PHE A 61 5.32 4.37 4.38
CA PHE A 61 6.48 3.50 4.58
C PHE A 61 7.53 4.15 5.49
N ALA A 62 7.89 5.41 5.23
CA ALA A 62 8.88 6.13 6.01
C ALA A 62 8.45 6.29 7.48
N HIS A 63 7.19 6.64 7.73
CA HIS A 63 6.66 6.83 9.07
C HIS A 63 6.64 5.51 9.86
N GLN A 64 6.06 4.45 9.29
CA GLN A 64 5.89 3.19 10.02
C GLN A 64 7.24 2.49 10.27
N ASN A 65 8.14 2.50 9.29
CA ASN A 65 9.49 1.95 9.48
C ASN A 65 10.31 2.79 10.46
N GLY A 66 10.17 4.12 10.44
CA GLY A 66 10.81 5.00 11.43
C GLY A 66 10.38 4.68 12.86
N ASN A 67 9.08 4.45 13.06
CA ASN A 67 8.53 4.02 14.34
C ASN A 67 9.11 2.68 14.78
N LEU A 68 9.09 1.66 13.92
CA LEU A 68 9.66 0.34 14.24
C LEU A 68 11.15 0.41 14.59
N ILE A 69 11.95 1.15 13.83
CA ILE A 69 13.38 1.33 14.12
C ILE A 69 13.56 1.97 15.50
N GLY A 70 12.81 3.03 15.79
CA GLY A 70 12.87 3.72 17.08
C GLY A 70 12.45 2.81 18.24
N TRP A 71 11.40 2.02 18.07
CA TRP A 71 10.87 1.09 19.07
C TRP A 71 11.81 -0.09 19.33
N LYS A 72 12.42 -0.65 18.28
CA LYS A 72 13.42 -1.72 18.44
C LYS A 72 14.68 -1.18 19.11
N ALA A 73 15.12 0.02 18.75
CA ALA A 73 16.30 0.66 19.35
C ALA A 73 16.08 1.07 20.82
N SER A 74 14.85 1.37 21.23
CA SER A 74 14.55 1.76 22.61
C SER A 74 14.58 0.59 23.58
N GLY A 75 14.29 -0.63 23.12
CA GLY A 75 14.27 -1.84 23.94
C GLY A 75 13.12 -1.93 24.94
N ILE A 76 12.16 -0.99 24.90
CA ILE A 76 11.00 -0.95 25.81
C ILE A 76 9.70 -1.45 25.16
N VAL A 77 9.65 -1.54 23.83
CA VAL A 77 8.48 -2.02 23.09
C VAL A 77 8.67 -3.50 22.80
N GLY A 78 7.74 -4.34 23.28
CA GLY A 78 7.79 -5.78 23.09
C GLY A 78 6.90 -6.29 21.95
N GLY A 79 5.87 -5.51 21.60
CA GLY A 79 4.91 -5.87 20.56
C GLY A 79 4.37 -4.67 19.80
N LYS A 80 3.54 -4.97 18.80
CA LYS A 80 2.90 -3.99 17.94
C LYS A 80 1.49 -4.47 17.56
N GLN A 81 0.60 -3.51 17.37
CA GLN A 81 -0.74 -3.72 16.85
C GLN A 81 -0.91 -2.91 15.57
N SER A 82 -1.68 -3.43 14.62
CA SER A 82 -2.15 -2.65 13.47
C SER A 82 -3.45 -1.97 13.83
N LEU A 83 -3.51 -0.65 13.71
CA LEU A 83 -4.75 0.10 13.81
C LEU A 83 -5.28 0.41 12.42
N CYS A 84 -6.46 -0.14 12.12
CA CYS A 84 -7.24 0.20 10.93
C CYS A 84 -8.50 0.95 11.35
N LEU A 85 -8.69 2.17 10.83
CA LEU A 85 -9.96 2.89 10.97
C LEU A 85 -11.03 2.31 10.03
N ASP A 86 -12.30 2.63 10.28
CA ASP A 86 -13.44 2.17 9.48
C ASP A 86 -13.23 2.43 7.97
N GLY A 87 -13.53 1.42 7.15
CA GLY A 87 -13.34 1.46 5.70
C GLY A 87 -12.04 0.81 5.19
N GLY A 88 -11.33 0.05 6.04
CA GLY A 88 -10.23 -0.81 5.62
C GLY A 88 -10.65 -1.91 4.66
N CYS A 89 -9.73 -2.35 3.79
CA CYS A 89 -9.92 -3.56 3.00
C CYS A 89 -9.75 -4.82 3.89
N GLU A 90 -10.14 -5.99 3.37
CA GLU A 90 -10.08 -7.26 4.10
C GLU A 90 -8.71 -7.52 4.74
N MET A 91 -7.62 -7.31 4.02
CA MET A 91 -6.25 -7.47 4.55
C MET A 91 -5.94 -6.50 5.71
N CYS A 92 -6.42 -5.27 5.64
CA CYS A 92 -6.21 -4.28 6.70
C CYS A 92 -7.00 -4.63 7.96
N VAL A 93 -8.23 -5.13 7.78
CA VAL A 93 -9.07 -5.63 8.87
C VAL A 93 -8.43 -6.84 9.51
N GLU A 94 -8.00 -7.83 8.71
CA GLU A 94 -7.33 -9.04 9.19
C GLU A 94 -6.07 -8.71 10.01
N ASN A 95 -5.21 -7.81 9.53
CA ASN A 95 -4.03 -7.40 10.28
C ASN A 95 -4.37 -6.66 11.58
N ALA A 96 -5.48 -5.93 11.63
CA ALA A 96 -5.92 -5.24 12.84
C ALA A 96 -6.54 -6.20 13.87
N GLU A 97 -7.32 -7.18 13.40
CA GLU A 97 -7.94 -8.23 14.21
C GLU A 97 -6.93 -9.24 14.76
N ALA A 98 -5.73 -9.31 14.19
CA ALA A 98 -4.61 -10.08 14.74
C ALA A 98 -4.23 -9.67 16.17
N GLY A 99 -4.61 -8.47 16.61
CA GLY A 99 -4.26 -7.95 17.92
C GLY A 99 -2.77 -7.67 18.04
N THR A 100 -2.19 -7.98 19.20
CA THR A 100 -0.77 -7.76 19.46
C THR A 100 0.07 -8.88 18.87
N VAL A 101 1.01 -8.53 17.99
CA VAL A 101 2.06 -9.42 17.51
C VAL A 101 3.41 -9.00 18.09
N GLY A 102 4.39 -9.90 18.13
CA GLY A 102 5.74 -9.56 18.58
C GLY A 102 6.36 -8.44 17.76
N ILE A 103 7.28 -7.66 18.34
CA ILE A 103 7.89 -6.51 17.64
C ILE A 103 8.62 -6.89 16.35
N ASP A 104 9.16 -8.12 16.28
CA ASP A 104 9.83 -8.70 15.10
C ASP A 104 8.95 -9.69 14.31
N GLU A 105 7.69 -9.86 14.71
CA GLU A 105 6.74 -10.77 14.07
C GLU A 105 6.00 -10.07 12.92
N ASN A 106 5.75 -10.78 11.82
CA ASN A 106 4.92 -10.28 10.73
C ASN A 106 3.43 -10.41 11.08
N PHE A 107 2.62 -9.49 10.58
CA PHE A 107 1.16 -9.63 10.59
C PHE A 107 0.69 -10.77 9.68
N PRO A 108 -0.57 -11.25 9.79
CA PRO A 108 -1.10 -12.34 8.96
C PRO A 108 -0.90 -12.18 7.46
N SER A 109 -0.98 -10.94 6.96
CA SER A 109 -0.69 -10.62 5.56
C SER A 109 0.77 -10.84 5.12
N GLY A 110 1.67 -11.20 6.03
CA GLY A 110 3.10 -11.38 5.80
C GLY A 110 3.94 -10.10 5.89
N HIS A 111 3.32 -8.95 6.16
CA HIS A 111 4.01 -7.66 6.27
C HIS A 111 4.46 -7.39 7.71
N ASP A 112 5.62 -6.75 7.87
CA ASP A 112 6.14 -6.31 9.18
C ASP A 112 5.40 -5.05 9.71
N ALA A 113 4.96 -4.18 8.79
CA ALA A 113 4.29 -2.91 9.06
C ALA A 113 3.40 -2.48 7.88
N PRO A 114 2.42 -1.60 8.09
CA PRO A 114 1.78 -0.87 7.01
C PRO A 114 2.78 0.11 6.33
N PRO A 115 2.50 0.57 5.10
CA PRO A 115 1.32 0.29 4.29
C PRO A 115 1.32 -1.12 3.69
N TYR A 116 0.19 -1.83 3.78
CA TYR A 116 0.03 -3.19 3.22
C TYR A 116 -0.32 -3.21 1.72
N HIS A 117 -0.75 -2.06 1.21
CA HIS A 117 -1.14 -1.87 -0.18
C HIS A 117 -1.07 -0.37 -0.52
N PRO A 118 -1.14 0.03 -1.80
CA PRO A 118 -1.22 1.44 -2.18
C PRO A 118 -2.38 2.17 -1.49
N ASN A 119 -2.16 3.41 -1.07
CA ASN A 119 -3.13 4.22 -0.31
C ASN A 119 -3.56 3.64 1.05
N CYS A 120 -2.86 2.65 1.60
CA CYS A 120 -3.13 2.17 2.95
C CYS A 120 -2.91 3.29 3.98
N PHE A 121 -3.86 3.44 4.90
CA PHE A 121 -3.83 4.44 5.96
C PHE A 121 -3.70 3.82 7.37
N CYS A 122 -3.53 2.50 7.46
CA CYS A 122 -3.30 1.80 8.73
C CYS A 122 -1.99 2.27 9.36
N THR A 123 -1.94 2.28 10.69
CA THR A 123 -0.77 2.71 11.47
C THR A 123 -0.46 1.71 12.56
N LEU A 124 0.80 1.62 12.96
CA LEU A 124 1.20 0.82 14.11
C LEU A 124 0.91 1.55 15.41
N VAL A 125 0.56 0.75 16.42
CA VAL A 125 0.50 1.15 17.84
C VAL A 125 1.48 0.27 18.61
N PRO A 126 2.41 0.85 19.40
CA PRO A 126 3.36 0.06 20.16
C PRO A 126 2.72 -0.55 21.41
N VAL A 127 3.15 -1.74 21.79
CA VAL A 127 2.82 -2.38 23.07
C VAL A 127 4.11 -2.55 23.86
N LEU A 128 4.14 -2.03 25.09
CA LEU A 128 5.34 -2.09 25.93
C LEU A 128 5.64 -3.54 26.32
N ALA A 129 6.92 -3.85 26.50
CA ALA A 129 7.35 -5.20 26.86
C ALA A 129 6.75 -5.67 28.19
N GLU A 130 6.46 -4.75 29.11
CA GLU A 130 5.78 -5.03 30.37
C GLU A 130 4.29 -5.39 30.19
N ASP A 131 3.63 -4.89 29.14
CA ASP A 131 2.21 -5.14 28.87
C ASP A 131 1.98 -6.43 28.04
N MET A 132 3.05 -7.10 27.60
CA MET A 132 2.95 -8.30 26.75
C MET A 132 2.53 -9.56 27.53
N THR A 133 2.63 -9.57 28.86
CA THR A 133 2.40 -10.76 29.70
C THR A 133 1.03 -10.83 30.37
N ASP A 134 0.23 -9.77 30.28
CA ASP A 134 -1.00 -9.63 31.08
C ASP A 134 -2.28 -10.02 30.31
N GLY A 135 -2.12 -10.66 29.14
CA GLY A 135 -3.22 -11.06 28.25
C GLY A 135 -3.79 -12.48 28.46
N ASP A 136 -3.27 -13.25 29.43
CA ASP A 136 -3.74 -14.62 29.69
C ASP A 136 -3.84 -14.88 31.21
N SER A 137 -4.98 -14.48 31.79
CA SER A 137 -5.43 -14.92 33.11
C SER A 137 -6.95 -15.07 33.13
#